data_AF-A0A1G2VMN0-F1
#
_entry.id   AF-A0A1G2VMN0-F1
#
_cell.length_a   1.000
_cell.length_b   1.000
_cell.length_c   1.000
_cell.angle_alpha   90.00
_cell.angle_beta   90.00
_cell.angle_gamma   90.00
#
_symmetry.space_group_name_H-M   'P 1'
#
loop_
_entity.id
_entity.type
_entity.pdbx_description
1 polymer ?
#
loop_
_entity_poly.entity_id
_entity_poly.type
_entity_poly.pdbx_seq_one_letter_code
_entity_poly.pdbx_strand_id
1 'polypeptide(L)'
;MKLIFDIETVGADFDTLDTTTQDALTKWIKKEADDEPEYKNMLKDLKNGLGFSPLTGEIIAIGVLDADKNKGVVYFSAPGEEAKDFEEDGFTFKVSNEKEMLERFWGGAKEYNEFISFNGRAFDVPFLMIRSAVHGIRPTKDLMSNRYLSSQKFGANHIDLLDQLTFYGALRRRGNLHLWSRAFGIKSPKDTGITGDDVGRLYKEGKYAEIARYNAGDLTATKELYERWSAYLRF
;
A
#
# COMPACT_ATOMS: atom_id res chain seq x y z
N MET A 1 21.50 1.38 -0.99
CA MET A 1 20.55 2.48 -1.26
C MET A 1 19.24 2.15 -0.55
N LYS A 2 18.49 3.17 -0.16
CA LYS A 2 17.26 3.03 0.62
C LYS A 2 16.04 3.39 -0.22
N LEU A 3 15.06 2.49 -0.29
CA LEU A 3 13.82 2.68 -1.04
C LEU A 3 12.64 2.78 -0.07
N ILE A 4 11.95 3.92 -0.05
CA ILE A 4 10.62 4.02 0.54
C ILE A 4 9.61 3.54 -0.50
N PHE A 5 8.59 2.80 -0.10
CA PHE A 5 7.52 2.38 -0.99
C PHE A 5 6.18 2.28 -0.27
N ASP A 6 5.11 2.40 -1.03
CA ASP A 6 3.71 2.36 -0.59
C ASP A 6 2.80 2.01 -1.78
N ILE A 7 1.67 1.32 -1.55
CA ILE A 7 0.73 0.95 -2.61
C ILE A 7 -0.69 1.43 -2.33
N GLU A 8 -1.43 1.68 -3.42
CA GLU A 8 -2.88 1.88 -3.37
C GLU A 8 -3.61 0.76 -4.11
N THR A 9 -4.74 0.35 -3.56
CA THR A 9 -5.52 -0.79 -4.06
C THR A 9 -6.99 -0.48 -4.17
N VAL A 10 -7.68 -1.10 -5.12
CA VAL A 10 -9.14 -1.10 -5.20
C VAL A 10 -9.68 -2.52 -5.25
N GLY A 11 -10.86 -2.72 -4.69
CA GLY A 11 -11.55 -4.00 -4.72
C GLY A 11 -12.23 -4.24 -6.07
N ALA A 12 -12.28 -5.50 -6.48
CA ALA A 12 -13.12 -5.95 -7.58
C ALA A 12 -14.59 -5.60 -7.31
N ASP A 13 -15.35 -5.43 -8.39
CA ASP A 13 -16.80 -5.30 -8.27
C ASP A 13 -17.39 -6.66 -7.86
N PHE A 14 -17.83 -6.74 -6.60
CA PHE A 14 -18.42 -7.93 -6.01
C PHE A 14 -19.52 -8.53 -6.90
N ASP A 15 -20.37 -7.68 -7.47
CA ASP A 15 -21.54 -8.12 -8.22
C ASP A 15 -21.16 -8.74 -9.59
N THR A 16 -19.90 -8.58 -10.01
CA THR A 16 -19.34 -9.20 -11.22
C THR A 16 -18.60 -10.51 -10.95
N LEU A 17 -18.32 -10.84 -9.68
CA LEU A 17 -17.66 -12.09 -9.29
C LEU A 17 -18.57 -13.29 -9.56
N ASP A 18 -17.97 -14.46 -9.79
CA ASP A 18 -18.74 -15.70 -9.95
C ASP A 18 -19.45 -16.09 -8.63
N THR A 19 -20.52 -16.86 -8.76
CA THR A 19 -21.37 -17.23 -7.61
C THR A 19 -20.61 -18.00 -6.53
N THR A 20 -19.63 -18.82 -6.90
CA THR A 20 -18.83 -19.59 -5.94
C THR A 20 -17.97 -18.66 -5.10
N THR A 21 -17.35 -17.66 -5.74
CA THR A 21 -16.57 -16.63 -5.05
C THR A 21 -17.45 -15.75 -4.15
N GLN A 22 -18.59 -15.27 -4.66
CA GLN A 22 -19.53 -14.50 -3.85
C GLN A 22 -20.00 -15.27 -2.61
N ASP A 23 -20.33 -16.55 -2.77
CA ASP A 23 -20.72 -17.42 -1.66
C ASP A 23 -19.58 -17.66 -0.67
N ALA A 24 -18.35 -17.88 -1.14
CA ALA A 24 -17.19 -18.05 -0.28
C ALA A 24 -16.93 -16.80 0.58
N LEU A 25 -17.03 -15.61 -0.01
CA LEU A 25 -16.81 -14.34 0.68
C LEU A 25 -17.95 -13.98 1.66
N THR A 26 -19.19 -14.41 1.39
CA THR A 26 -20.38 -14.07 2.20
C THR A 26 -20.82 -15.16 3.18
N LYS A 27 -20.19 -16.34 3.15
CA LYS A 27 -20.58 -17.51 3.97
C LYS A 27 -20.66 -17.22 5.47
N TRP A 28 -19.76 -16.39 5.99
CA TRP A 28 -19.74 -16.02 7.41
C TRP A 28 -20.86 -15.01 7.74
N ILE A 29 -21.10 -14.02 6.87
CA ILE A 29 -22.20 -13.06 7.01
C ILE A 29 -23.55 -13.77 7.07
N LYS A 30 -23.77 -14.75 6.18
CA LYS A 30 -25.00 -15.57 6.15
C LYS A 30 -25.24 -16.36 7.44
N LYS A 31 -24.21 -16.56 8.27
CA LYS A 31 -24.30 -17.28 9.56
C LYS A 31 -24.42 -16.34 10.76
N GLU A 32 -23.85 -15.15 10.66
CA GLU A 32 -23.73 -14.20 11.78
C GLU A 32 -24.82 -13.13 11.78
N ALA A 33 -25.38 -12.78 10.62
CA ALA A 33 -26.45 -11.79 10.56
C ALA A 33 -27.76 -12.34 11.14
N ASP A 34 -28.33 -11.62 12.10
CA ASP A 34 -29.58 -11.97 12.77
C ASP A 34 -30.82 -11.60 11.91
N ASP A 35 -30.69 -10.55 11.09
CA ASP A 35 -31.76 -10.06 10.22
C ASP A 35 -31.27 -9.52 8.86
N GLU A 36 -32.22 -9.18 7.98
CA GLU A 36 -31.92 -8.68 6.64
C GLU A 36 -31.20 -7.31 6.64
N PRO A 37 -31.57 -6.32 7.48
CA PRO A 37 -30.79 -5.09 7.65
C PRO A 37 -29.34 -5.32 8.05
N GLU A 38 -29.07 -6.18 9.03
CA GLU A 38 -27.71 -6.50 9.48
C GLU A 38 -26.91 -7.18 8.36
N TYR A 39 -27.52 -8.15 7.68
CA TYR A 39 -26.91 -8.80 6.52
C TYR A 39 -26.47 -7.78 5.46
N LYS A 40 -27.33 -6.80 5.13
CA LYS A 40 -27.03 -5.74 4.15
C LYS A 40 -25.86 -4.85 4.60
N ASN A 41 -25.78 -4.51 5.88
CA ASN A 41 -24.69 -3.71 6.42
C ASN A 41 -23.35 -4.47 6.36
N MET A 42 -23.33 -5.72 6.83
CA MET A 42 -22.12 -6.55 6.78
C MET A 42 -21.67 -6.81 5.34
N LEU A 43 -22.62 -7.03 4.41
CA LEU A 43 -22.31 -7.19 2.99
C LEU A 43 -21.72 -5.90 2.41
N LYS A 44 -22.23 -4.73 2.79
CA LYS A 44 -21.66 -3.44 2.38
C LYS A 44 -20.22 -3.28 2.87
N ASP A 45 -19.95 -3.63 4.13
CA ASP A 45 -18.60 -3.56 4.69
C ASP A 45 -17.64 -4.53 4.00
N LEU A 46 -18.09 -5.75 3.71
CA LEU A 46 -17.34 -6.71 2.90
C LEU A 46 -17.00 -6.13 1.51
N LYS A 47 -18.00 -5.58 0.81
CA LYS A 47 -17.82 -4.96 -0.53
C LYS A 47 -16.80 -3.83 -0.49
N ASN A 48 -16.85 -2.98 0.53
CA ASN A 48 -15.88 -1.90 0.72
C ASN A 48 -14.48 -2.42 1.04
N GLY A 49 -14.38 -3.57 1.74
CA GLY A 49 -13.12 -4.18 2.16
C GLY A 49 -12.41 -5.03 1.10
N LEU A 50 -13.01 -5.26 -0.08
CA LEU A 50 -12.43 -6.13 -1.11
C LEU A 50 -11.07 -5.64 -1.62
N GLY A 51 -10.79 -4.34 -1.52
CA GLY A 51 -9.48 -3.77 -1.87
C GLY A 51 -8.37 -4.21 -0.93
N PHE A 52 -8.69 -4.60 0.31
CA PHE A 52 -7.68 -4.95 1.32
C PHE A 52 -7.16 -6.39 1.24
N SER A 53 -7.51 -7.14 0.19
CA SER A 53 -7.08 -8.51 -0.03
C SER A 53 -6.50 -8.67 -1.43
N PRO A 54 -5.30 -9.27 -1.59
CA PRO A 54 -4.71 -9.50 -2.91
C PRO A 54 -5.45 -10.52 -3.77
N LEU A 55 -6.41 -11.23 -3.18
CA LEU A 55 -7.27 -12.18 -3.87
C LEU A 55 -8.45 -11.48 -4.58
N THR A 56 -8.89 -10.34 -4.04
CA THR A 56 -10.10 -9.63 -4.49
C THR A 56 -9.82 -8.20 -4.95
N GLY A 57 -8.64 -7.67 -4.69
CA GLY A 57 -8.23 -6.35 -5.11
C GLY A 57 -7.14 -6.36 -6.18
N GLU A 58 -6.99 -5.19 -6.81
CA GLU A 58 -5.93 -4.86 -7.76
C GLU A 58 -5.11 -3.68 -7.23
N ILE A 59 -3.81 -3.67 -7.57
CA ILE A 59 -2.95 -2.53 -7.29
C ILE A 59 -3.18 -1.47 -8.37
N ILE A 60 -3.55 -0.26 -7.94
CA ILE A 60 -3.81 0.89 -8.81
C ILE A 60 -2.76 1.97 -8.69
N ALA A 61 -1.91 1.94 -7.66
CA ALA A 61 -0.70 2.75 -7.62
C ALA A 61 0.43 2.03 -6.89
N ILE A 62 1.65 2.19 -7.39
CA ILE A 62 2.88 1.84 -6.67
C ILE A 62 3.76 3.07 -6.62
N GLY A 63 3.94 3.57 -5.40
CA GLY A 63 4.83 4.65 -5.08
C GLY A 63 6.21 4.15 -4.66
N VAL A 64 7.26 4.82 -5.15
CA VAL A 64 8.63 4.60 -4.68
C VAL A 64 9.37 5.93 -4.51
N LEU A 65 10.22 6.03 -3.49
CA LEU A 65 11.05 7.19 -3.22
C LEU A 65 12.46 6.76 -2.80
N ASP A 66 13.47 7.16 -3.58
CA ASP A 66 14.88 6.98 -3.21
C ASP A 66 15.21 7.96 -2.08
N ALA A 67 15.41 7.45 -0.87
CA ALA A 67 15.61 8.29 0.31
C ALA A 67 16.95 9.02 0.28
N ASP A 68 17.95 8.51 -0.44
CA ASP A 68 19.28 9.13 -0.54
C ASP A 68 19.29 10.24 -1.60
N LYS A 69 18.53 10.08 -2.70
CA LYS A 69 18.44 11.07 -3.79
C LYS A 69 17.27 12.05 -3.66
N ASN A 70 16.32 11.77 -2.79
CA ASN A 70 15.06 12.51 -2.64
C ASN A 70 14.31 12.69 -3.98
N LYS A 71 14.22 11.58 -4.74
CA LYS A 71 13.48 11.51 -6.02
C LYS A 71 12.50 10.36 -5.98
N GLY A 72 11.25 10.65 -6.28
CA GLY A 72 10.18 9.66 -6.27
C GLY A 72 9.56 9.40 -7.64
N VAL A 73 8.94 8.24 -7.76
CA VAL A 73 8.12 7.88 -8.91
C VAL A 73 6.85 7.23 -8.39
N VAL A 74 5.69 7.65 -8.89
CA VAL A 74 4.41 6.96 -8.66
C VAL A 74 3.94 6.41 -9.98
N TYR A 75 3.85 5.09 -10.08
CA TYR A 75 3.16 4.43 -11.19
C TYR A 75 1.70 4.28 -10.81
N PHE A 76 0.76 4.68 -11.67
CA PHE A 76 -0.66 4.65 -11.32
C PHE A 76 -1.56 4.29 -12.52
N SER A 77 -2.71 3.69 -12.20
CA SER A 77 -3.70 3.22 -13.15
C SER A 77 -4.66 4.35 -13.48
N ALA A 78 -4.92 4.55 -14.77
CA ALA A 78 -5.87 5.54 -15.27
C ALA A 78 -6.63 4.98 -16.49
N PRO A 79 -7.48 3.95 -16.31
CA PRO A 79 -8.19 3.32 -17.41
C PRO A 79 -9.18 4.30 -18.05
N GLY A 80 -9.17 4.35 -19.38
CA GLY A 80 -10.13 5.13 -20.16
C GLY A 80 -9.84 6.63 -20.28
N GLU A 81 -8.77 7.14 -19.66
CA GLU A 81 -8.32 8.53 -19.82
C GLU A 81 -7.08 8.64 -20.72
N GLU A 82 -6.94 9.77 -21.43
CA GLU A 82 -5.64 10.22 -21.96
C GLU A 82 -4.77 10.79 -20.83
N ALA A 83 -4.71 10.12 -19.68
CA ALA A 83 -3.83 10.50 -18.61
C ALA A 83 -2.38 10.43 -19.14
N LYS A 84 -1.64 11.52 -18.96
CA LYS A 84 -0.25 11.64 -19.40
C LYS A 84 0.66 11.63 -18.17
N ASP A 85 1.87 11.14 -18.38
CA ASP A 85 2.93 11.29 -17.39
C ASP A 85 3.12 12.78 -17.04
N PHE A 86 3.36 13.07 -15.77
CA PHE A 86 3.59 14.43 -15.28
C PHE A 86 4.64 14.45 -14.17
N GLU A 87 5.17 15.63 -13.87
CA GLU A 87 6.12 15.84 -12.78
C GLU A 87 5.57 16.90 -11.83
N GLU A 88 5.64 16.65 -10.54
CA GLU A 88 5.16 17.56 -9.49
C GLU A 88 5.95 17.29 -8.20
N ASP A 89 6.40 18.34 -7.52
CA ASP A 89 7.05 18.27 -6.20
C ASP A 89 8.18 17.21 -6.03
N GLY A 90 8.97 17.00 -7.09
CA GLY A 90 10.09 16.03 -7.06
C GLY A 90 9.68 14.57 -7.32
N PHE A 91 8.42 14.35 -7.69
CA PHE A 91 7.89 13.07 -8.13
C PHE A 91 7.62 13.08 -9.64
N THR A 92 7.95 11.96 -10.29
CA THR A 92 7.45 11.65 -11.64
C THR A 92 6.26 10.70 -11.53
N PHE A 93 5.12 11.10 -12.06
CA PHE A 93 3.89 10.31 -12.10
C PHE A 93 3.77 9.65 -13.46
N LYS A 94 3.60 8.34 -13.49
CA LYS A 94 3.60 7.55 -14.73
C LYS A 94 2.37 6.69 -14.84
N VAL A 95 1.64 6.83 -15.93
CA VAL A 95 0.48 5.97 -16.18
C VAL A 95 0.97 4.57 -16.51
N SER A 96 0.39 3.55 -15.89
CA SER A 96 0.79 2.14 -16.05
C SER A 96 -0.38 1.23 -15.69
N ASN A 97 -0.42 0.04 -16.28
CA ASN A 97 -1.29 -1.04 -15.76
C ASN A 97 -0.58 -1.79 -14.61
N GLU A 98 -1.34 -2.53 -13.80
CA GLU A 98 -0.81 -3.24 -12.63
C GLU A 98 0.43 -4.10 -12.95
N LYS A 99 0.40 -4.84 -14.06
CA LYS A 99 1.51 -5.69 -14.48
C LYS A 99 2.79 -4.89 -14.70
N GLU A 100 2.71 -3.78 -15.43
CA GLU A 100 3.85 -2.88 -15.66
C GLU A 100 4.35 -2.24 -14.37
N MET A 101 3.47 -1.86 -13.45
CA MET A 101 3.89 -1.31 -12.16
C MET A 101 4.72 -2.33 -11.38
N LEU A 102 4.26 -3.58 -11.33
CA LEU A 102 4.95 -4.67 -10.64
C LEU A 102 6.30 -5.00 -11.28
N GLU A 103 6.37 -5.07 -12.62
CA GLU A 103 7.63 -5.27 -13.35
C GLU A 103 8.65 -4.16 -13.05
N ARG A 104 8.18 -2.89 -13.06
CA ARG A 104 9.03 -1.73 -12.76
C ARG A 104 9.48 -1.69 -11.31
N PHE A 105 8.58 -1.98 -10.36
CA PHE A 105 8.91 -2.07 -8.94
C PHE A 105 10.01 -3.11 -8.69
N TRP A 106 9.81 -4.36 -9.13
CA TRP A 106 10.81 -5.40 -8.93
C TRP A 106 12.09 -5.21 -9.76
N GLY A 107 11.98 -4.59 -10.93
CA GLY A 107 13.12 -4.17 -11.73
C GLY A 107 14.01 -3.19 -10.97
N GLY A 108 13.41 -2.11 -10.45
CA GLY A 108 14.11 -1.09 -9.65
C GLY A 108 14.61 -1.62 -8.30
N ALA A 109 13.84 -2.50 -7.65
CA ALA A 109 14.18 -3.08 -6.35
C ALA A 109 15.55 -3.78 -6.33
N LYS A 110 16.05 -4.27 -7.49
CA LYS A 110 17.38 -4.91 -7.60
C LYS A 110 18.51 -4.02 -7.07
N GLU A 111 18.39 -2.72 -7.29
CA GLU A 111 19.40 -1.71 -6.95
C GLU A 111 19.42 -1.36 -5.45
N TYR A 112 18.43 -1.83 -4.69
CA TYR A 112 18.25 -1.47 -3.29
C TYR A 112 18.45 -2.68 -2.36
N ASN A 113 18.86 -2.37 -1.13
CA ASN A 113 19.09 -3.34 -0.07
C ASN A 113 18.34 -3.00 1.23
N GLU A 114 17.93 -1.75 1.42
CA GLU A 114 17.01 -1.34 2.49
C GLU A 114 15.70 -0.88 1.86
N PHE A 115 14.59 -1.43 2.34
CA PHE A 115 13.22 -1.19 1.88
C PHE A 115 12.42 -0.71 3.08
N ILE A 116 11.76 0.43 2.96
CA ILE A 116 11.08 1.09 4.07
C ILE A 116 9.61 1.27 3.68
N SER A 117 8.71 0.85 4.56
CA SER A 117 7.28 1.03 4.43
C SER A 117 6.66 1.38 5.78
N PHE A 118 5.38 1.75 5.79
CA PHE A 118 4.60 1.83 7.01
C PHE A 118 3.53 0.73 7.02
N ASN A 119 3.65 -0.25 7.91
CA ASN A 119 2.76 -1.42 7.98
C ASN A 119 2.79 -2.33 6.72
N GLY A 120 3.82 -2.21 5.88
CA GLY A 120 3.90 -2.97 4.63
C GLY A 120 4.06 -4.47 4.80
N ARG A 121 4.50 -4.98 5.96
CA ARG A 121 4.52 -6.44 6.20
C ARG A 121 3.12 -7.02 6.36
N ALA A 122 2.17 -6.23 6.83
CA ALA A 122 0.79 -6.66 7.03
C ALA A 122 -0.10 -6.34 5.81
N PHE A 123 0.39 -5.55 4.86
CA PHE A 123 -0.38 -5.09 3.71
C PHE A 123 0.43 -5.11 2.41
N ASP A 124 1.26 -4.10 2.15
CA ASP A 124 1.91 -3.81 0.87
C ASP A 124 2.69 -5.00 0.31
N VAL A 125 3.57 -5.60 1.10
CA VAL A 125 4.50 -6.62 0.63
C VAL A 125 3.79 -7.94 0.29
N PRO A 126 2.94 -8.51 1.16
CA PRO A 126 2.10 -9.65 0.76
C PRO A 126 1.29 -9.36 -0.51
N PHE A 127 0.75 -8.14 -0.64
CA PHE A 127 -0.04 -7.74 -1.81
C PHE A 127 0.81 -7.74 -3.08
N LEU A 128 1.94 -7.04 -3.07
CA LEU A 128 2.92 -6.99 -4.15
C LEU A 128 3.36 -8.40 -4.56
N MET A 129 3.69 -9.27 -3.60
CA MET A 129 4.15 -10.63 -3.88
C MET A 129 3.07 -11.49 -4.54
N ILE A 130 1.86 -11.49 -3.99
CA ILE A 130 0.76 -12.31 -4.52
C ILE A 130 0.30 -11.79 -5.89
N ARG A 131 0.11 -10.47 -6.04
CA ARG A 131 -0.27 -9.87 -7.33
C ARG A 131 0.80 -10.06 -8.40
N SER A 132 2.08 -10.04 -8.02
CA SER A 132 3.16 -10.42 -8.95
C SER A 132 3.01 -11.85 -9.45
N ALA A 133 2.74 -12.80 -8.54
CA ALA A 133 2.52 -14.19 -8.92
C ALA A 133 1.29 -14.37 -9.82
N VAL A 134 0.19 -13.63 -9.54
CA VAL A 134 -1.02 -13.59 -10.39
C VAL A 134 -0.67 -13.15 -11.82
N HIS A 135 0.24 -12.18 -11.97
CA HIS A 135 0.71 -11.68 -13.27
C HIS A 135 1.89 -12.46 -13.88
N GLY A 136 2.32 -13.58 -13.27
CA GLY A 136 3.46 -14.38 -13.73
C GLY A 136 4.82 -13.70 -13.55
N ILE A 137 4.92 -12.70 -12.67
CA ILE A 137 6.12 -11.94 -12.36
C ILE A 137 6.78 -12.56 -11.12
N ARG A 138 8.08 -12.85 -11.20
CA ARG A 138 8.86 -13.32 -10.05
C ARG A 138 9.42 -12.13 -9.26
N PRO A 139 9.09 -11.97 -7.96
CA PRO A 139 9.74 -11.00 -7.09
C PRO A 139 11.26 -11.13 -7.10
N THR A 140 11.96 -9.99 -7.20
CA THR A 140 13.44 -9.95 -7.26
C THR A 140 14.09 -9.87 -5.88
N LYS A 141 13.31 -9.54 -4.85
CA LYS A 141 13.74 -9.43 -3.45
C LYS A 141 12.74 -10.14 -2.55
N ASP A 142 13.26 -10.82 -1.53
CA ASP A 142 12.44 -11.40 -0.47
C ASP A 142 12.27 -10.39 0.68
N LEU A 143 11.22 -9.59 0.60
CA LEU A 143 10.86 -8.59 1.61
C LEU A 143 10.08 -9.19 2.80
N MET A 144 9.86 -10.51 2.83
CA MET A 144 9.14 -11.22 3.89
C MET A 144 10.01 -12.19 4.70
N SER A 145 11.26 -12.43 4.28
CA SER A 145 12.20 -13.43 4.82
C SER A 145 12.16 -13.64 6.35
N ASN A 146 12.20 -12.56 7.12
CA ASN A 146 11.93 -12.58 8.55
C ASN A 146 11.33 -11.25 9.01
N ARG A 147 10.67 -11.24 10.17
CA ARG A 147 10.10 -10.04 10.77
C ARG A 147 11.16 -9.13 11.40
N TYR A 148 12.12 -9.69 12.13
CA TYR A 148 13.14 -8.91 12.84
C TYR A 148 14.31 -8.57 11.94
N LEU A 149 14.77 -7.30 11.95
CA LEU A 149 15.80 -6.81 11.04
C LEU A 149 17.10 -7.62 11.11
N SER A 150 17.55 -7.99 12.31
CA SER A 150 18.77 -8.78 12.53
C SER A 150 18.70 -10.21 11.98
N SER A 151 17.49 -10.70 11.67
CA SER A 151 17.23 -12.06 11.20
C SER A 151 16.80 -12.12 9.73
N GLN A 152 16.70 -10.96 9.07
CA GLN A 152 16.39 -10.90 7.64
C GLN A 152 17.57 -11.37 6.79
N LYS A 153 17.27 -11.99 5.66
CA LYS A 153 18.24 -12.71 4.83
C LYS A 153 18.20 -12.20 3.38
N PHE A 154 19.08 -12.75 2.54
CA PHE A 154 19.06 -12.57 1.08
C PHE A 154 19.29 -11.12 0.59
N GLY A 155 19.95 -10.29 1.39
CA GLY A 155 20.37 -8.94 0.97
C GLY A 155 19.20 -7.98 0.73
N ALA A 156 18.05 -8.22 1.38
CA ALA A 156 16.91 -7.34 1.38
C ALA A 156 16.44 -7.12 2.83
N ASN A 157 16.70 -5.92 3.35
CA ASN A 157 16.27 -5.52 4.69
C ASN A 157 15.00 -4.68 4.57
N HIS A 158 13.86 -5.28 4.89
CA HIS A 158 12.58 -4.60 4.98
C HIS A 158 12.34 -4.04 6.39
N ILE A 159 12.43 -2.72 6.49
CA ILE A 159 12.17 -1.89 7.67
C ILE A 159 10.72 -1.42 7.61
N ASP A 160 9.82 -2.20 8.19
CA ASP A 160 8.44 -1.77 8.44
C ASP A 160 8.41 -0.87 9.69
N LEU A 161 8.11 0.41 9.48
CA LEU A 161 8.11 1.42 10.54
C LEU A 161 7.06 1.15 11.61
N LEU A 162 5.92 0.52 11.29
CA LEU A 162 4.95 0.18 12.32
C LEU A 162 5.50 -0.90 13.24
N ASP A 163 6.17 -1.91 12.70
CA ASP A 163 6.87 -2.92 13.51
C ASP A 163 7.97 -2.27 14.36
N GLN A 164 8.74 -1.33 13.79
CA GLN A 164 9.79 -0.63 14.54
C GLN A 164 9.22 0.23 15.69
N LEU A 165 8.24 1.09 15.39
CA LEU A 165 7.68 2.06 16.33
C LEU A 165 6.80 1.40 17.41
N THR A 166 6.26 0.21 17.13
CA THR A 166 5.53 -0.57 18.12
C THR A 166 6.41 -1.58 18.86
N PHE A 167 7.73 -1.57 18.62
CA PHE A 167 8.70 -2.51 19.18
C PHE A 167 8.23 -3.96 18.99
N TYR A 168 7.87 -4.29 17.74
CA TYR A 168 7.37 -5.59 17.31
C TYR A 168 6.10 -6.07 18.04
N GLY A 169 5.31 -5.13 18.56
CA GLY A 169 4.05 -5.38 19.26
C GLY A 169 4.11 -5.22 20.78
N ALA A 170 5.24 -4.76 21.36
CA ALA A 170 5.27 -4.39 22.77
C ALA A 170 4.34 -3.20 23.07
N LEU A 171 4.18 -2.28 22.12
CA LEU A 171 3.14 -1.26 22.16
C LEU A 171 1.81 -1.83 21.65
N ARG A 172 0.83 -1.97 22.56
CA ARG A 172 -0.46 -2.63 22.26
C ARG A 172 -1.35 -1.86 21.28
N ARG A 173 -1.43 -0.54 21.43
CA ARG A 173 -2.26 0.30 20.54
C ARG A 173 -1.42 0.75 19.35
N ARG A 174 -1.77 0.28 18.17
CA ARG A 174 -1.13 0.67 16.92
C ARG A 174 -1.70 2.02 16.46
N GLY A 175 -0.84 2.98 16.15
CA GLY A 175 -1.22 4.21 15.44
C GLY A 175 -1.12 4.00 13.94
N ASN A 176 -1.95 4.70 13.15
CA ASN A 176 -1.77 4.80 11.70
C ASN A 176 -0.69 5.83 11.36
N LEU A 177 -0.29 5.92 10.09
CA LEU A 177 0.76 6.84 9.62
C LEU A 177 0.49 8.27 10.09
N HIS A 178 -0.75 8.77 9.94
CA HIS A 178 -1.15 10.10 10.38
C HIS A 178 -0.89 10.36 11.87
N LEU A 179 -1.26 9.44 12.76
CA LEU A 179 -1.05 9.59 14.21
C LEU A 179 0.44 9.63 14.56
N TRP A 180 1.26 8.81 13.90
CA TRP A 180 2.71 8.84 14.08
C TRP A 180 3.32 10.13 13.52
N SER A 181 2.96 10.53 12.30
CA SER A 181 3.43 11.79 11.70
C SER A 181 3.12 12.97 12.61
N ARG A 182 1.88 13.08 13.10
CA ARG A 182 1.48 14.13 14.04
C ARG A 182 2.31 14.10 15.33
N ALA A 183 2.55 12.92 15.91
CA ALA A 183 3.33 12.79 17.14
C ALA A 183 4.79 13.24 16.97
N PHE A 184 5.38 13.03 15.79
CA PHE A 184 6.74 13.46 15.45
C PHE A 184 6.83 14.88 14.87
N GLY A 185 5.71 15.61 14.75
CA GLY A 185 5.67 16.94 14.16
C GLY A 185 5.93 16.96 12.64
N ILE A 186 5.64 15.85 11.97
CA ILE A 186 5.74 15.67 10.51
C ILE A 186 4.41 16.11 9.88
N LYS A 187 4.48 16.87 8.79
CA LYS A 187 3.28 17.26 8.04
C LYS A 187 2.64 15.99 7.46
N SER A 188 1.36 15.76 7.76
CA SER A 188 0.66 14.58 7.26
C SER A 188 0.00 14.90 5.91
N PRO A 189 -0.04 13.95 4.97
CA PRO A 189 -0.75 14.10 3.69
C PRO A 189 -2.25 14.36 3.85
N LYS A 190 -2.82 13.95 4.99
CA LYS A 190 -4.23 14.14 5.34
C LYS A 190 -4.66 15.60 5.48
N ASP A 191 -3.74 16.55 5.46
CA ASP A 191 -4.09 17.98 5.35
C ASP A 191 -4.85 18.28 4.02
N THR A 192 -4.78 17.39 3.04
CA THR A 192 -5.52 17.48 1.77
C THR A 192 -6.94 16.87 1.82
N GLY A 193 -7.29 16.16 2.90
CA GLY A 193 -8.62 15.58 3.12
C GLY A 193 -8.87 14.18 2.53
N ILE A 194 -7.93 13.62 1.76
CA ILE A 194 -8.03 12.25 1.21
C ILE A 194 -7.56 11.23 2.26
N THR A 195 -8.29 10.11 2.38
CA THR A 195 -7.90 8.96 3.20
C THR A 195 -7.91 7.67 2.38
N GLY A 196 -7.27 6.60 2.88
CA GLY A 196 -7.32 5.29 2.23
C GLY A 196 -8.73 4.76 1.95
N ASP A 197 -9.71 5.12 2.78
CA ASP A 197 -11.13 4.74 2.58
C ASP A 197 -11.77 5.46 1.38
N ASP A 198 -11.20 6.60 0.95
CA ASP A 198 -11.67 7.36 -0.21
C ASP A 198 -11.17 6.79 -1.54
N VAL A 199 -10.10 5.99 -1.55
CA VAL A 199 -9.41 5.53 -2.77
C VAL A 199 -10.37 4.82 -3.72
N GLY A 200 -11.19 3.89 -3.21
CA GLY A 200 -12.17 3.16 -4.02
C GLY A 200 -13.24 4.06 -4.64
N ARG A 201 -13.66 5.13 -3.94
CA ARG A 201 -14.62 6.12 -4.47
C ARG A 201 -13.95 7.01 -5.51
N LEU A 202 -12.77 7.56 -5.22
CA LEU A 202 -12.01 8.41 -6.13
C LEU A 202 -11.67 7.69 -7.43
N TYR A 203 -11.34 6.41 -7.37
CA TYR A 203 -11.05 5.61 -8.56
C TYR A 203 -12.28 5.47 -9.46
N LYS A 204 -13.47 5.22 -8.87
CA LYS A 204 -14.74 5.19 -9.61
C LYS A 204 -15.12 6.55 -10.19
N GLU A 205 -14.70 7.64 -9.55
CA GLU A 205 -14.90 9.02 -10.02
C GLU A 205 -13.88 9.45 -11.10
N GLY A 206 -12.92 8.60 -11.48
CA GLY A 206 -11.87 8.93 -12.45
C GLY A 206 -10.76 9.84 -11.89
N LYS A 207 -10.69 10.02 -10.56
CA LYS A 207 -9.72 10.93 -9.91
C LYS A 207 -8.35 10.28 -9.70
N TYR A 208 -7.82 9.66 -10.74
CA TYR A 208 -6.59 8.86 -10.68
C TYR A 208 -5.36 9.67 -10.25
N ALA A 209 -5.22 10.89 -10.76
CA ALA A 209 -4.12 11.78 -10.40
C ALA A 209 -4.18 12.25 -8.93
N GLU A 210 -5.38 12.34 -8.34
CA GLU A 210 -5.53 12.67 -6.91
C GLU A 210 -5.05 11.50 -6.04
N ILE A 211 -5.38 10.26 -6.41
CA ILE A 211 -4.88 9.06 -5.72
C ILE A 211 -3.36 8.97 -5.83
N ALA A 212 -2.79 9.23 -7.01
CA ALA A 212 -1.35 9.19 -7.21
C ALA A 212 -0.63 10.23 -6.32
N ARG A 213 -1.15 11.46 -6.22
CA ARG A 213 -0.60 12.49 -5.31
C ARG A 213 -0.74 12.12 -3.84
N TYR A 214 -1.85 11.50 -3.46
CA TYR A 214 -2.05 10.99 -2.10
C TYR A 214 -0.95 9.98 -1.74
N ASN A 215 -0.70 9.01 -2.61
CA ASN A 215 0.38 8.02 -2.45
C ASN A 215 1.78 8.67 -2.38
N ALA A 216 2.07 9.68 -3.20
CA ALA A 216 3.32 10.47 -3.10
C ALA A 216 3.47 11.19 -1.74
N GLY A 217 2.35 11.68 -1.19
CA GLY A 217 2.30 12.23 0.16
C GLY A 217 2.68 11.20 1.22
N ASP A 218 2.08 10.00 1.16
CA ASP A 218 2.35 8.92 2.13
C ASP A 218 3.82 8.44 2.07
N LEU A 219 4.44 8.41 0.88
CA LEU A 219 5.89 8.18 0.74
C LEU A 219 6.73 9.25 1.46
N THR A 220 6.36 10.52 1.31
CA THR A 220 7.08 11.65 1.92
C THR A 220 6.99 11.59 3.44
N ALA A 221 5.78 11.36 3.98
CA ALA A 221 5.57 11.19 5.41
C ALA A 221 6.30 9.97 5.97
N THR A 222 6.32 8.86 5.23
CA THR A 222 7.06 7.63 5.59
C THR A 222 8.56 7.88 5.61
N LYS A 223 9.12 8.63 4.64
CA LYS A 223 10.53 9.03 4.64
C LYS A 223 10.89 9.86 5.87
N GLU A 224 10.13 10.91 6.16
CA GLU A 224 10.39 11.76 7.33
C GLU A 224 10.29 10.96 8.63
N LEU A 225 9.31 10.07 8.72
CA LEU A 225 9.13 9.20 9.89
C LEU A 225 10.30 8.22 10.04
N TYR A 226 10.78 7.66 8.93
CA TYR A 226 11.98 6.83 8.90
C TYR A 226 13.22 7.60 9.38
N GLU A 227 13.40 8.85 8.95
CA GLU A 227 14.53 9.69 9.40
C GLU A 227 14.47 9.92 10.91
N ARG A 228 13.29 10.18 11.49
CA ARG A 228 13.11 10.30 12.95
C ARG A 228 13.44 8.98 13.66
N TRP A 229 12.88 7.86 13.21
CA TRP A 229 13.18 6.56 13.80
C TRP A 229 14.67 6.24 13.71
N SER A 230 15.30 6.46 12.55
CA SER A 230 16.71 6.16 12.34
C SER A 230 17.63 7.03 13.18
N ALA A 231 17.27 8.28 13.46
CA ALA A 231 18.10 9.20 14.24
C ALA A 231 18.02 8.93 15.76
N TYR A 232 16.85 8.53 16.26
CA TYR A 232 16.59 8.49 17.70
C TYR A 232 16.34 7.10 18.28
N LEU A 233 15.99 6.12 17.44
CA LEU A 233 15.49 4.80 17.87
C LEU A 233 16.20 3.62 17.21
N ARG A 234 17.16 3.87 16.32
CA ARG A 234 17.99 2.82 15.69
C ARG A 234 19.25 2.62 16.53
N PHE A 235 19.36 1.44 17.13
CA PHE A 235 20.50 0.99 17.93
C PHE A 235 21.42 0.04 17.14
#